data_AF-A0A2D9XKJ8-F1
#
_entry.id   AF-A0A2D9XKJ8-F1
#
_cell.length_a   1.000
_cell.length_b   1.000
_cell.length_c   1.000
_cell.angle_alpha   90.00
_cell.angle_beta   90.00
_cell.angle_gamma   90.00
#
_symmetry.space_group_name_H-M   'P 1'
#
loop_
_entity.id
_entity.type
_entity.pdbx_description
1 polymer ?
#
loop_
_entity_poly.entity_id
_entity_poly.type
_entity_poly.pdbx_seq_one_letter_code
_entity_poly.pdbx_strand_id
1 'polypeptide(L)'
;MFFANYDWPGNNIKLWRFINNPEKKWRFIFYDLDASMGDPNYNMFDHCTNTDTNIEWPNPVESTQLFRLLLEYEDFRNDFISRAAEMLNDYANSGVLLDQIIIIQNLYSNEIPRHIDRWSFPHSYTNWENSIYDLIHFLSERPCKFRSHLINFFDLSEFEFMCNNNLNNNITLFPNPNNGSFTLKNNSHRSLIGDIYILDAKGQVVYQKTNISTQHNQNYTINLSGLSAGLYMMNFIHSTDSENKTFIISK
;
A
#
# COMPACT_ATOMS: atom_id res chain seq x y z
N MET A 1 -11.82 -10.07 -3.17
CA MET A 1 -11.98 -9.28 -1.93
C MET A 1 -10.76 -8.41 -1.59
N PHE A 2 -9.55 -8.96 -1.40
CA PHE A 2 -8.39 -8.15 -1.02
C PHE A 2 -8.14 -6.97 -1.97
N PHE A 3 -8.16 -7.18 -3.28
CA PHE A 3 -7.97 -6.11 -4.27
C PHE A 3 -9.16 -5.15 -4.46
N ALA A 4 -10.26 -5.31 -3.72
CA ALA A 4 -11.43 -4.41 -3.80
C ALA A 4 -11.99 -4.23 -5.23
N ASN A 5 -12.09 -5.30 -6.02
CA ASN A 5 -12.78 -5.27 -7.31
C ASN A 5 -14.28 -5.07 -7.05
N TYR A 6 -14.78 -3.88 -7.38
CA TYR A 6 -16.15 -3.45 -7.10
C TYR A 6 -17.17 -4.29 -7.88
N ASP A 7 -16.86 -4.62 -9.13
CA ASP A 7 -17.72 -5.39 -10.03
C ASP A 7 -17.81 -6.87 -9.66
N TRP A 8 -16.90 -7.38 -8.83
CA TRP A 8 -17.00 -8.73 -8.27
C TRP A 8 -17.90 -8.72 -7.02
N PRO A 9 -18.80 -9.70 -6.80
CA PRO A 9 -18.94 -10.96 -7.55
C PRO A 9 -20.06 -11.00 -8.60
N GLY A 10 -20.82 -9.92 -8.85
CA GLY A 10 -21.84 -9.94 -9.90
C GLY A 10 -21.27 -10.12 -11.30
N ASN A 11 -20.11 -9.50 -11.53
CA ASN A 11 -19.28 -9.63 -12.72
C ASN A 11 -17.90 -10.20 -12.35
N ASN A 12 -17.02 -10.30 -13.33
CA ASN A 12 -15.62 -10.71 -13.16
C ASN A 12 -15.48 -12.12 -12.52
N ILE A 13 -16.45 -13.00 -12.82
CA ILE A 13 -16.46 -14.41 -12.42
C ILE A 13 -16.44 -15.32 -13.65
N LYS A 14 -15.44 -16.19 -13.70
CA LYS A 14 -15.35 -17.31 -14.64
C LYS A 14 -15.09 -18.56 -13.83
N LEU A 15 -15.71 -19.66 -14.25
CA LEU A 15 -15.63 -20.95 -13.58
C LEU A 15 -15.15 -22.00 -14.58
N TRP A 16 -14.31 -22.92 -14.10
CA TRP A 16 -13.87 -24.06 -14.91
C TRP A 16 -13.91 -25.36 -14.12
N ARG A 17 -14.06 -26.47 -14.85
CA ARG A 17 -14.11 -27.84 -14.31
C ARG A 17 -13.67 -28.81 -15.40
N PHE A 18 -13.04 -29.91 -15.00
CA PHE A 18 -12.78 -31.02 -15.92
C PHE A 18 -14.09 -31.73 -16.27
N ILE A 19 -14.48 -31.68 -17.55
CA ILE A 19 -15.74 -32.27 -18.03
C ILE A 19 -15.71 -33.80 -17.95
N ASN A 20 -14.56 -34.39 -18.25
CA ASN A 20 -14.39 -35.85 -18.32
C ASN A 20 -14.14 -36.51 -16.95
N ASN A 21 -14.20 -35.75 -15.85
CA ASN A 21 -14.07 -36.30 -14.50
C ASN A 21 -15.09 -35.62 -13.56
N PRO A 22 -16.25 -36.25 -13.32
CA PRO A 22 -17.34 -35.66 -12.54
C PRO A 22 -17.00 -35.40 -11.07
N GLU A 23 -16.01 -36.08 -10.50
CA GLU A 23 -15.55 -35.86 -9.12
C GLU A 23 -14.71 -34.58 -8.97
N LYS A 24 -14.22 -34.01 -10.08
CA LYS A 24 -13.46 -32.75 -10.02
C LYS A 24 -14.40 -31.59 -9.73
N LYS A 25 -14.09 -30.85 -8.66
CA LYS A 25 -14.81 -29.65 -8.22
C LYS A 25 -14.63 -28.50 -9.22
N TRP A 26 -15.62 -27.59 -9.26
CA TRP A 26 -15.48 -26.30 -9.93
C TRP A 26 -14.36 -25.46 -9.30
N ARG A 27 -13.77 -24.60 -10.12
CA ARG A 27 -12.67 -23.71 -9.77
C ARG A 27 -12.95 -22.32 -10.33
N PHE A 28 -12.71 -21.30 -9.53
CA PHE A 28 -12.78 -19.91 -9.97
C PHE A 28 -11.55 -19.55 -10.78
N ILE A 29 -11.76 -18.76 -11.83
CA ILE A 29 -10.71 -18.05 -12.58
C ILE A 29 -10.72 -16.61 -12.10
N PHE A 30 -9.55 -16.13 -11.72
CA PHE A 30 -9.34 -14.75 -11.33
C PHE A 30 -8.99 -13.93 -12.57
N TYR A 31 -9.82 -12.95 -12.94
CA TYR A 31 -9.61 -12.11 -14.12
C TYR A 31 -10.33 -10.75 -13.96
N ASP A 32 -9.97 -9.79 -14.84
CA ASP A 32 -10.58 -8.46 -14.98
C ASP A 32 -10.52 -7.59 -13.70
N LEU A 33 -9.35 -6.99 -13.47
CA LEU A 33 -9.00 -6.27 -12.25
C LEU A 33 -8.52 -4.84 -12.52
N ASP A 34 -8.76 -4.34 -13.73
CA ASP A 34 -8.46 -2.97 -14.11
C ASP A 34 -9.24 -1.95 -13.26
N ALA A 35 -10.49 -2.26 -12.90
CA ALA A 35 -11.32 -1.51 -11.94
C ALA A 35 -11.19 -2.05 -10.49
N SER A 36 -9.96 -2.31 -10.05
CA SER A 36 -9.66 -2.72 -8.68
C SER A 36 -8.58 -1.81 -8.06
N MET A 37 -8.25 -2.02 -6.79
CA MET A 37 -7.18 -1.30 -6.10
C MET A 37 -7.37 0.22 -6.00
N GLY A 38 -8.61 0.71 -6.04
CA GLY A 38 -8.94 2.14 -5.95
C GLY A 38 -9.02 2.66 -4.50
N ASP A 39 -9.97 2.14 -3.71
CA ASP A 39 -10.16 2.55 -2.31
C ASP A 39 -9.73 1.45 -1.33
N PRO A 40 -8.63 1.66 -0.56
CA PRO A 40 -8.19 0.68 0.41
C PRO A 40 -9.18 0.48 1.56
N ASN A 41 -10.09 1.42 1.83
CA ASN A 41 -11.12 1.32 2.87
C ASN A 41 -12.41 0.66 2.38
N TYR A 42 -12.54 0.30 1.10
CA TYR A 42 -13.76 -0.30 0.60
C TYR A 42 -14.03 -1.66 1.26
N ASN A 43 -15.14 -1.78 2.01
CA ASN A 43 -15.45 -2.98 2.78
C ASN A 43 -16.08 -4.06 1.91
N MET A 44 -15.23 -4.99 1.44
CA MET A 44 -15.69 -6.10 0.61
C MET A 44 -16.51 -7.15 1.38
N PHE A 45 -16.46 -7.18 2.73
CA PHE A 45 -17.32 -8.07 3.49
C PHE A 45 -18.77 -7.62 3.39
N ASP A 46 -19.06 -6.37 3.74
CA ASP A 46 -20.39 -5.76 3.59
C ASP A 46 -20.88 -5.87 2.14
N HIS A 47 -20.01 -5.58 1.17
CA HIS A 47 -20.31 -5.77 -0.25
C HIS A 47 -20.73 -7.21 -0.57
N CYS A 48 -19.98 -8.21 -0.13
CA CYS A 48 -20.24 -9.60 -0.53
C CYS A 48 -21.35 -10.28 0.28
N THR A 49 -21.82 -9.65 1.35
CA THR A 49 -22.89 -10.19 2.20
C THR A 49 -24.14 -9.34 2.23
N ASN A 50 -24.19 -8.25 1.46
CA ASN A 50 -25.41 -7.45 1.27
C ASN A 50 -26.53 -8.33 0.68
N THR A 51 -27.73 -8.21 1.25
CA THR A 51 -28.94 -8.94 0.84
C THR A 51 -30.04 -8.03 0.31
N ASP A 52 -29.74 -6.77 0.01
CA ASP A 52 -30.69 -5.85 -0.62
C ASP A 52 -31.00 -6.31 -2.05
N THR A 53 -32.25 -6.76 -2.24
CA THR A 53 -32.75 -7.29 -3.51
C THR A 53 -32.93 -6.21 -4.58
N ASN A 54 -32.81 -4.92 -4.24
CA ASN A 54 -32.90 -3.82 -5.21
C ASN A 54 -31.56 -3.54 -5.91
N ILE A 55 -30.47 -4.18 -5.48
CA ILE A 55 -29.16 -4.03 -6.08
C ILE A 55 -29.05 -4.98 -7.27
N GLU A 56 -29.15 -4.46 -8.50
CA GLU A 56 -28.92 -5.24 -9.73
C GLU A 56 -27.43 -5.28 -10.14
N TRP A 57 -26.68 -4.24 -9.79
CA TRP A 57 -25.23 -4.11 -9.99
C TRP A 57 -24.66 -3.36 -8.78
N PRO A 58 -23.45 -3.69 -8.30
CA PRO A 58 -22.46 -4.64 -8.87
C PRO A 58 -22.55 -6.09 -8.36
N ASN A 59 -23.41 -6.36 -7.38
CA ASN A 59 -23.38 -7.57 -6.56
C ASN A 59 -24.81 -8.06 -6.23
N PRO A 60 -25.63 -8.39 -7.24
CA PRO A 60 -26.99 -8.87 -7.01
C PRO A 60 -27.00 -10.10 -6.10
N VAL A 61 -28.08 -10.27 -5.34
CA VAL A 61 -28.13 -11.23 -4.21
C VAL A 61 -27.82 -12.67 -4.60
N GLU A 62 -28.12 -13.06 -5.84
CA GLU A 62 -27.83 -14.38 -6.40
C GLU A 62 -26.32 -14.60 -6.61
N SER A 63 -25.59 -13.57 -7.02
CA SER A 63 -24.14 -13.63 -7.30
C SER A 63 -23.30 -13.90 -6.04
N THR A 64 -23.81 -13.44 -4.90
CA THR A 64 -23.19 -13.54 -3.57
C THR A 64 -23.75 -14.71 -2.75
N GLN A 65 -24.81 -15.39 -3.22
CA GLN A 65 -25.53 -16.41 -2.45
C GLN A 65 -24.65 -17.56 -1.99
N LEU A 66 -23.84 -18.12 -2.89
CA LEU A 66 -22.93 -19.21 -2.55
C LEU A 66 -21.97 -18.81 -1.44
N PHE A 67 -21.41 -17.60 -1.50
CA PHE A 67 -20.47 -17.10 -0.49
C PHE A 67 -21.16 -16.96 0.87
N ARG A 68 -22.35 -16.34 0.93
CA ARG A 68 -23.12 -16.20 2.19
C ARG A 68 -23.43 -17.55 2.83
N LEU A 69 -23.93 -18.51 2.04
CA LEU A 69 -24.27 -19.85 2.54
C LEU A 69 -23.04 -20.60 3.05
N LEU A 70 -21.88 -20.44 2.41
CA LEU A 70 -20.65 -21.07 2.88
C LEU A 70 -20.18 -20.48 4.22
N LEU A 71 -20.37 -19.18 4.46
CA LEU A 71 -19.99 -18.53 5.72
C LEU A 71 -20.87 -18.95 6.92
N GLU A 72 -22.07 -19.48 6.67
CA GLU A 72 -22.92 -20.07 7.72
C GLU A 72 -22.29 -21.36 8.30
N TYR A 73 -21.47 -22.06 7.51
CA TYR A 73 -20.81 -23.29 7.93
C TYR A 73 -19.51 -23.00 8.69
N GLU A 74 -19.42 -23.49 9.92
CA GLU A 74 -18.33 -23.17 10.85
C GLU A 74 -16.94 -23.56 10.32
N ASP A 75 -16.77 -24.79 9.81
CA ASP A 75 -15.45 -25.21 9.33
C ASP A 75 -15.00 -24.36 8.14
N PHE A 76 -15.92 -24.03 7.22
CA PHE A 76 -15.58 -23.18 6.07
C PHE A 76 -15.22 -21.76 6.52
N ARG A 77 -15.96 -21.21 7.48
CA ARG A 77 -15.68 -19.88 8.02
C ARG A 77 -14.29 -19.85 8.67
N ASN A 78 -13.95 -20.87 9.46
CA ASN A 78 -12.63 -20.98 10.08
C ASN A 78 -11.52 -21.13 9.02
N ASP A 79 -11.71 -22.00 8.03
CA ASP A 79 -10.79 -22.16 6.90
C ASP A 79 -10.60 -20.85 6.12
N PHE A 80 -11.68 -20.09 5.90
CA PHE A 80 -11.64 -18.80 5.22
C PHE A 80 -10.83 -17.77 6.01
N ILE A 81 -11.04 -17.69 7.33
CA ILE A 81 -10.31 -16.78 8.23
C ILE A 81 -8.82 -17.13 8.26
N SER A 82 -8.49 -18.42 8.45
CA SER A 82 -7.10 -18.90 8.44
C SER A 82 -6.44 -18.63 7.10
N ARG A 83 -7.12 -18.90 5.99
CA ARG A 83 -6.59 -18.62 4.65
C ARG A 83 -6.35 -17.13 4.41
N ALA A 84 -7.22 -16.26 4.93
CA ALA A 84 -7.03 -14.82 4.85
C ALA A 84 -5.79 -14.38 5.63
N ALA A 85 -5.56 -14.93 6.83
CA ALA A 85 -4.36 -14.65 7.62
C ALA A 85 -3.08 -15.11 6.89
N GLU A 86 -3.05 -16.33 6.36
CA GLU A 86 -1.94 -16.84 5.54
C GLU A 86 -1.64 -15.89 4.37
N MET A 87 -2.66 -15.50 3.60
CA MET A 87 -2.46 -14.62 2.45
C MET A 87 -1.92 -13.23 2.86
N LEU A 88 -2.35 -12.69 3.99
CA LEU A 88 -1.81 -11.42 4.49
C LEU A 88 -0.36 -11.57 4.94
N ASN A 89 -0.01 -12.64 5.64
CA ASN A 89 1.38 -12.88 6.06
C ASN A 89 2.31 -13.10 4.85
N ASP A 90 1.88 -13.90 3.87
CA ASP A 90 2.70 -14.27 2.71
C ASP A 90 2.87 -13.13 1.71
N TYR A 91 1.84 -12.30 1.48
CA TYR A 91 1.82 -11.32 0.38
C TYR A 91 1.78 -9.86 0.83
N ALA A 92 1.17 -9.57 1.98
CA ALA A 92 1.08 -8.19 2.46
C ALA A 92 2.26 -7.78 3.35
N ASN A 93 2.84 -8.70 4.11
CA ASN A 93 4.00 -8.39 4.96
C ASN A 93 5.34 -8.55 4.23
N SER A 94 5.34 -9.22 3.06
CA SER A 94 6.56 -9.62 2.35
C SER A 94 7.08 -8.58 1.37
N GLY A 95 6.35 -7.49 1.12
CA GLY A 95 6.69 -6.49 0.09
C GLY A 95 6.52 -7.01 -1.35
N VAL A 96 6.20 -8.29 -1.55
CA VAL A 96 6.15 -8.95 -2.86
C VAL A 96 5.24 -8.20 -3.84
N LEU A 97 4.05 -7.79 -3.43
CA LEU A 97 3.13 -7.08 -4.31
C LEU A 97 3.65 -5.68 -4.72
N LEU A 98 4.31 -4.97 -3.79
CA LEU A 98 4.92 -3.68 -4.07
C LEU A 98 6.12 -3.83 -5.01
N ASP A 99 6.96 -4.85 -4.80
CA ASP A 99 8.10 -5.15 -5.67
C ASP A 99 7.64 -5.47 -7.10
N GLN A 100 6.53 -6.17 -7.26
CA GLN A 100 5.96 -6.42 -8.59
C GLN A 100 5.52 -5.13 -9.29
N ILE A 101 4.96 -4.15 -8.58
CA ILE A 101 4.64 -2.84 -9.17
C ILE A 101 5.91 -2.17 -9.69
N ILE A 102 6.99 -2.17 -8.90
CA ILE A 102 8.26 -1.54 -9.29
C ILE A 102 8.86 -2.24 -10.52
N ILE A 103 8.80 -3.57 -10.57
CA ILE A 103 9.25 -4.35 -11.74
C ILE A 103 8.46 -3.95 -12.99
N ILE A 104 7.14 -3.87 -12.89
CA ILE A 104 6.24 -3.50 -13.99
C ILE A 104 6.47 -2.05 -14.42
N GLN A 105 6.62 -1.12 -13.48
CA GLN A 105 6.91 0.29 -13.74
C GLN A 105 8.20 0.43 -14.55
N ASN A 106 9.28 -0.21 -14.11
CA ASN A 106 10.58 -0.16 -14.79
C ASN A 106 10.54 -0.81 -16.18
N LEU A 107 9.74 -1.86 -16.35
CA LEU A 107 9.58 -2.53 -17.65
C LEU A 107 8.93 -1.59 -18.68
N TYR A 108 7.93 -0.81 -18.26
CA TYR A 108 7.13 -0.01 -19.19
C TYR A 108 7.54 1.46 -19.31
N SER A 109 8.29 2.02 -18.34
CA SER A 109 8.59 3.46 -18.28
C SER A 109 9.10 4.06 -19.59
N ASN A 110 10.00 3.37 -20.28
CA ASN A 110 10.59 3.85 -21.54
C ASN A 110 9.60 3.82 -22.72
N GLU A 111 8.56 2.98 -22.65
CA GLU A 111 7.55 2.85 -23.70
C GLU A 111 6.38 3.82 -23.51
N ILE A 112 6.16 4.33 -22.29
CA ILE A 112 5.03 5.23 -21.99
C ILE A 112 5.03 6.50 -22.85
N PRO A 113 6.14 7.23 -23.07
CA PRO A 113 6.12 8.40 -23.94
C PRO A 113 5.62 8.10 -25.36
N ARG A 114 6.06 6.97 -25.94
CA ARG A 114 5.62 6.52 -27.26
C ARG A 114 4.15 6.07 -27.26
N HIS A 115 3.70 5.46 -26.17
CA HIS A 115 2.30 5.08 -25.99
C HIS A 115 1.40 6.32 -25.94
N ILE A 116 1.79 7.36 -25.19
CA ILE A 116 1.07 8.63 -25.09
C ILE A 116 1.02 9.34 -26.45
N ASP A 117 2.14 9.42 -27.18
CA ASP A 117 2.18 10.03 -28.51
C ASP A 117 1.21 9.34 -29.49
N ARG A 118 1.12 8.01 -29.40
CA ARG A 118 0.27 7.20 -30.29
C ARG A 118 -1.22 7.25 -29.94
N TRP A 119 -1.55 7.18 -28.65
CA TRP A 119 -2.92 6.95 -28.19
C TRP A 119 -3.54 8.14 -27.46
N SER A 120 -2.76 9.18 -27.19
CA SER A 120 -3.16 10.36 -26.39
C SER A 120 -3.67 10.00 -24.98
N PHE A 121 -3.31 8.81 -24.49
CA PHE A 121 -3.67 8.30 -23.18
C PHE A 121 -2.51 7.48 -22.61
N PRO A 122 -2.18 7.55 -21.31
CA PRO A 122 -2.66 8.56 -20.36
C PRO A 122 -2.29 9.97 -20.82
N HIS A 123 -2.97 11.01 -20.32
CA HIS A 123 -2.79 12.39 -20.82
C HIS A 123 -1.36 12.92 -20.70
N SER A 124 -0.56 12.37 -19.77
CA SER A 124 0.85 12.71 -19.60
C SER A 124 1.59 11.57 -18.90
N TYR A 125 2.92 11.59 -18.99
CA TYR A 125 3.78 10.66 -18.24
C TYR A 125 3.55 10.80 -16.73
N THR A 126 3.37 12.04 -16.23
CA THR A 126 3.03 12.29 -14.83
C THR A 126 1.69 11.66 -14.44
N ASN A 127 0.69 11.64 -15.32
CA ASN A 127 -0.56 10.93 -15.00
C ASN A 127 -0.34 9.42 -14.86
N TRP A 128 0.51 8.83 -15.69
CA TRP A 128 0.90 7.43 -15.54
C TRP A 128 1.62 7.18 -14.21
N GLU A 129 2.60 8.02 -13.85
CA GLU A 129 3.31 7.91 -12.58
C GLU A 129 2.36 8.04 -11.37
N ASN A 130 1.38 8.94 -11.44
CA ASN A 130 0.36 9.07 -10.40
C ASN A 130 -0.49 7.80 -10.26
N SER A 131 -0.88 7.15 -11.37
CA SER A 131 -1.60 5.87 -11.31
C SER A 131 -0.76 4.75 -10.67
N ILE A 132 0.56 4.75 -10.87
CA ILE A 132 1.46 3.83 -10.16
C ILE A 132 1.46 4.13 -8.65
N TYR A 133 1.51 5.41 -8.27
CA TYR A 133 1.43 5.83 -6.88
C TYR A 133 0.11 5.39 -6.21
N ASP A 134 -1.01 5.49 -6.91
CA ASP A 134 -2.32 5.04 -6.40
C ASP A 134 -2.32 3.54 -6.06
N LEU A 135 -1.72 2.71 -6.93
CA LEU A 135 -1.58 1.27 -6.68
C LEU A 135 -0.68 0.96 -5.47
N ILE A 136 0.43 1.69 -5.33
CA ILE A 136 1.34 1.57 -4.19
C ILE A 136 0.62 1.94 -2.90
N HIS A 137 -0.08 3.08 -2.90
CA HIS A 137 -0.85 3.56 -1.75
C HIS A 137 -1.95 2.55 -1.35
N PHE A 138 -2.68 2.00 -2.34
CA PHE A 138 -3.66 0.97 -2.06
C PHE A 138 -3.01 -0.23 -1.37
N LEU A 139 -1.92 -0.78 -1.91
CA LEU A 139 -1.27 -1.95 -1.35
C LEU A 139 -0.60 -1.71 0.01
N SER A 140 -0.13 -0.49 0.29
CA SER A 140 0.43 -0.17 1.60
C SER A 140 -0.65 -0.11 2.69
N GLU A 141 -1.83 0.43 2.38
CA GLU A 141 -2.92 0.59 3.34
C GLU A 141 -3.80 -0.66 3.47
N ARG A 142 -4.05 -1.34 2.34
CA ARG A 142 -5.06 -2.40 2.24
C ARG A 142 -4.89 -3.54 3.24
N PRO A 143 -3.69 -4.03 3.60
CA PRO A 143 -3.54 -5.12 4.57
C PRO A 143 -4.20 -4.81 5.92
N CYS A 144 -3.96 -3.61 6.44
CA CYS A 144 -4.48 -3.18 7.72
C CYS A 144 -5.98 -2.89 7.66
N LYS A 145 -6.47 -2.31 6.56
CA LYS A 145 -7.90 -2.09 6.34
C LYS A 145 -8.66 -3.41 6.21
N PHE A 146 -8.15 -4.34 5.40
CA PHE A 146 -8.73 -5.65 5.22
C PHE A 146 -8.77 -6.45 6.53
N ARG A 147 -7.69 -6.43 7.30
CA ARG A 147 -7.64 -6.98 8.67
C ARG A 147 -8.74 -6.41 9.56
N SER A 148 -8.88 -5.09 9.60
CA SER A 148 -9.88 -4.40 10.40
C SER A 148 -11.31 -4.84 10.01
N HIS A 149 -11.61 -4.85 8.71
CA HIS A 149 -12.92 -5.30 8.23
C HIS A 149 -13.20 -6.75 8.58
N LEU A 150 -12.21 -7.65 8.43
CA LEU A 150 -12.36 -9.06 8.74
C LEU A 150 -12.65 -9.28 10.23
N ILE A 151 -11.87 -8.65 11.11
CA ILE A 151 -12.04 -8.74 12.56
C ILE A 151 -13.43 -8.25 12.96
N ASN A 152 -13.84 -7.09 12.46
CA ASN A 152 -15.15 -6.52 12.79
C ASN A 152 -16.29 -7.37 12.26
N PHE A 153 -16.15 -7.91 11.04
CA PHE A 153 -17.20 -8.71 10.40
C PHE A 153 -17.44 -10.04 11.11
N PHE A 154 -16.39 -10.71 11.58
CA PHE A 154 -16.50 -11.99 12.29
C PHE A 154 -16.48 -11.87 13.82
N ASP A 155 -16.43 -10.64 14.36
CA ASP A 155 -16.32 -10.35 15.80
C ASP A 155 -15.15 -11.10 16.48
N LEU A 156 -13.96 -11.01 15.87
CA LEU A 156 -12.79 -11.76 16.33
C LEU A 156 -12.06 -11.01 17.44
N SER A 157 -11.74 -11.73 18.52
CA SER A 157 -10.83 -11.22 19.57
C SER A 157 -9.37 -11.23 19.14
N GLU A 158 -8.98 -12.19 18.29
CA GLU A 158 -7.62 -12.38 17.80
C GLU A 158 -7.63 -12.72 16.31
N PHE A 159 -6.57 -12.29 15.61
CA PHE A 159 -6.36 -12.62 14.20
C PHE A 159 -4.86 -12.66 13.92
N GLU A 160 -4.41 -13.76 13.32
CA GLU A 160 -2.99 -14.10 13.11
C GLU A 160 -2.36 -13.30 11.96
N PHE A 161 -2.51 -11.99 12.00
CA PHE A 161 -1.81 -11.04 11.14
C PHE A 161 -1.62 -9.74 11.92
N MET A 162 -0.37 -9.36 12.10
CA MET A 162 -0.01 -8.11 12.76
C MET A 162 0.12 -7.01 11.71
N CYS A 163 -0.81 -6.06 11.77
CA CYS A 163 -0.68 -4.82 11.03
C CYS A 163 0.44 -3.99 11.67
N ASN A 164 1.64 -4.06 11.09
CA ASN A 164 2.73 -3.16 11.43
C ASN A 164 2.72 -2.01 10.41
N ASN A 165 2.06 -0.90 10.74
CA ASN A 165 2.25 0.37 10.02
C ASN A 165 3.67 0.96 10.21
N ASN A 166 4.63 0.17 10.70
CA ASN A 166 6.02 0.54 10.93
C ASN A 166 6.88 0.45 9.66
N LEU A 167 6.29 0.74 8.49
CA LEU A 167 7.02 1.15 7.29
C LEU A 167 7.46 2.64 7.37
N ASN A 168 7.21 3.33 8.49
CA ASN A 168 7.64 4.71 8.74
C ASN A 168 9.17 4.87 9.01
N ASN A 169 10.00 4.26 8.18
CA ASN A 169 11.37 4.74 7.93
C ASN A 169 11.42 5.37 6.54
N ASN A 170 10.48 6.31 6.30
CA ASN A 170 10.39 7.07 5.06
C ASN A 170 11.69 7.82 4.79
N ILE A 171 12.42 8.19 5.86
CA ILE A 171 13.70 8.88 5.78
C ILE A 171 14.82 8.06 6.44
N THR A 172 15.97 7.99 5.78
CA THR A 172 17.24 7.57 6.41
C THR A 172 18.27 8.67 6.31
N LEU A 173 19.02 8.88 7.40
CA LEU A 173 20.15 9.81 7.46
C LEU A 173 21.47 9.04 7.42
N PHE A 174 22.36 9.39 6.49
CA PHE A 174 23.70 8.79 6.42
C PHE A 174 24.75 9.76 5.83
N PRO A 175 26.03 9.64 6.20
CA PRO A 175 26.52 8.83 7.30
C PRO A 175 26.05 9.37 8.66
N ASN A 176 25.95 8.49 9.65
CA ASN A 176 25.66 8.85 11.02
C ASN A 176 26.47 7.91 11.94
N PRO A 177 27.50 8.39 12.65
CA PRO A 177 27.93 9.79 12.79
C PRO A 177 28.46 10.44 11.50
N ASN A 178 28.52 11.77 11.46
CA ASN A 178 29.07 12.55 10.33
C ASN A 178 29.92 13.75 10.77
N ASN A 179 30.59 14.39 9.82
CA ASN A 179 31.47 15.54 10.09
C ASN A 179 30.76 16.89 9.86
N GLY A 180 29.43 16.91 10.01
CA GLY A 180 28.58 18.05 9.71
C GLY A 180 28.03 18.04 8.28
N SER A 181 28.27 17.01 7.47
CA SER A 181 27.57 16.82 6.19
C SER A 181 26.99 15.41 6.11
N PHE A 182 25.70 15.32 5.80
CA PHE A 182 24.98 14.06 5.70
C PHE A 182 23.89 14.15 4.64
N THR A 183 23.40 12.99 4.23
CA THR A 183 22.38 12.79 3.23
C THR A 183 21.11 12.29 3.91
N LEU A 184 20.01 12.96 3.57
CA LEU A 184 18.66 12.46 3.74
C LEU A 184 18.31 11.64 2.51
N LYS A 185 18.04 10.35 2.68
CA LYS A 185 17.49 9.49 1.62
C LYS A 185 16.02 9.23 1.89
N ASN A 186 15.22 9.48 0.87
CA ASN A 186 13.82 9.12 0.85
C ASN A 186 13.68 7.63 0.49
N ASN A 187 13.38 6.80 1.48
CA ASN A 187 13.02 5.39 1.27
C ASN A 187 11.51 5.20 1.15
N SER A 188 10.71 6.24 1.38
CA SER A 188 9.27 6.16 1.16
C SER A 188 8.99 5.96 -0.32
N HIS A 189 7.87 5.30 -0.62
CA HIS A 189 7.43 5.09 -2.00
C HIS A 189 6.79 6.35 -2.64
N ARG A 190 6.84 7.49 -1.95
CA ARG A 190 6.27 8.77 -2.40
C ARG A 190 7.36 9.83 -2.51
N SER A 191 7.08 10.93 -3.20
CA SER A 191 7.90 12.13 -3.03
C SER A 191 7.61 12.72 -1.66
N LEU A 192 8.65 12.96 -0.86
CA LEU A 192 8.52 13.66 0.41
C LEU A 192 8.57 15.16 0.14
N ILE A 193 7.47 15.85 0.41
CA ILE A 193 7.35 17.30 0.31
C ILE A 193 7.09 17.87 1.70
N GLY A 194 7.99 18.69 2.22
CA GLY A 194 7.81 19.19 3.56
C GLY A 194 8.95 20.07 4.05
N ASP A 195 8.96 20.28 5.35
CA ASP A 195 9.88 21.18 6.02
C ASP A 195 10.84 20.38 6.91
N ILE A 196 12.13 20.76 6.88
CA ILE A 196 13.16 20.24 7.76
C ILE A 196 13.45 21.26 8.84
N TYR A 197 13.44 20.81 10.09
CA TYR A 197 13.97 21.53 11.25
C TYR A 197 15.04 20.68 11.91
N ILE A 198 16.20 21.27 12.20
CA ILE A 198 17.25 20.60 12.96
C ILE A 198 17.45 21.34 14.26
N LEU A 199 17.40 20.59 15.36
CA LEU A 199 17.51 21.09 16.71
C LEU A 199 18.81 20.59 17.36
N ASP A 200 19.43 21.44 18.17
CA ASP A 200 20.52 21.03 19.04
C ASP A 200 20.01 20.27 20.28
N ALA A 201 20.93 19.78 21.11
CA ALA A 201 20.61 19.06 22.35
C ALA A 201 19.85 19.91 23.40
N LYS A 202 19.78 21.24 23.23
CA LYS A 202 19.01 22.15 24.08
C LYS A 202 17.62 22.46 23.48
N GLY A 203 17.28 21.87 22.33
CA GLY A 203 16.02 22.11 21.62
C GLY A 203 15.99 23.41 20.81
N GLN A 204 17.14 24.04 20.56
CA GLN A 204 17.21 25.25 19.74
C GLN A 204 17.29 24.88 18.26
N VAL A 205 16.49 25.52 17.41
CA VAL A 205 16.55 25.31 15.96
C VAL A 205 17.83 25.92 15.41
N VAL A 206 18.71 25.08 14.87
CA VAL A 206 20.02 25.46 14.30
C VAL A 206 20.04 25.42 12.77
N TYR A 207 19.07 24.76 12.14
CA TYR A 207 18.87 24.77 10.70
C TYR A 207 17.39 24.58 10.38
N GLN A 208 16.93 25.30 9.35
CA GLN A 208 15.58 25.17 8.82
C GLN A 208 15.62 25.24 7.29
N LYS A 209 14.83 24.37 6.64
CA LYS A 209 14.59 24.43 5.21
C LYS A 209 13.14 24.09 4.93
N THR A 210 12.44 24.96 4.21
CA THR A 210 11.03 24.76 3.89
C THR A 210 10.84 24.30 2.44
N ASN A 211 9.70 23.63 2.19
CA ASN A 211 9.29 23.14 0.88
C ASN A 211 10.37 22.30 0.17
N ILE A 212 11.06 21.44 0.92
CA ILE A 212 11.95 20.47 0.28
C ILE A 212 11.10 19.43 -0.46
N SER A 213 11.60 18.96 -1.60
CA SER A 213 10.99 17.88 -2.37
C SER A 213 12.07 16.85 -2.68
N THR A 214 11.86 15.62 -2.26
CA THR A 214 12.77 14.50 -2.52
C THR A 214 11.98 13.33 -3.08
N GLN A 215 12.33 12.86 -4.28
CA GLN A 215 11.65 11.71 -4.88
C GLN A 215 12.06 10.40 -4.22
N HIS A 216 11.34 9.31 -4.50
CA HIS A 216 11.74 7.98 -4.03
C HIS A 216 13.19 7.66 -4.44
N ASN A 217 13.98 7.13 -3.49
CA ASN A 217 15.41 6.86 -3.62
C ASN A 217 16.30 8.05 -3.98
N GLN A 218 15.79 9.29 -4.00
CA GLN A 218 16.65 10.45 -4.12
C GLN A 218 17.36 10.76 -2.81
N ASN A 219 18.57 11.26 -2.99
CA ASN A 219 19.44 11.75 -1.94
C ASN A 219 19.35 13.28 -1.88
N TYR A 220 19.12 13.82 -0.69
CA TYR A 220 19.19 15.24 -0.40
C TYR A 220 20.29 15.51 0.61
N THR A 221 21.35 16.18 0.17
CA THR A 221 22.51 16.43 1.03
C THR A 221 22.34 17.73 1.80
N ILE A 222 22.55 17.65 3.11
CA ILE A 222 22.54 18.78 4.04
C ILE A 222 23.97 19.01 4.52
N ASN A 223 24.39 20.27 4.50
CA ASN A 223 25.71 20.69 4.96
C ASN A 223 25.58 21.68 6.13
N LEU A 224 26.05 21.23 7.29
CA LEU A 224 26.10 21.88 8.58
C LEU A 224 27.52 21.88 9.14
N SER A 225 28.56 21.92 8.28
CA SER A 225 29.96 21.86 8.71
C SER A 225 30.36 22.97 9.70
N GLY A 226 29.59 24.06 9.80
CA GLY A 226 29.74 25.12 10.79
C GLY A 226 29.29 24.78 12.22
N LEU A 227 28.52 23.70 12.44
CA LEU A 227 28.01 23.35 13.77
C LEU A 227 29.05 22.63 14.63
N SER A 228 28.92 22.71 15.96
CA SER A 228 29.79 22.00 16.90
C SER A 228 29.58 20.48 16.85
N ALA A 229 30.56 19.71 17.31
CA ALA A 229 30.34 18.29 17.56
C ALA A 229 29.26 18.10 18.64
N GLY A 230 28.37 17.13 18.46
CA GLY A 230 27.24 16.91 19.37
C GLY A 230 26.11 16.08 18.78
N LEU A 231 25.08 15.86 19.59
CA LEU A 231 23.83 15.20 19.22
C LEU A 231 22.84 16.23 18.66
N TYR A 232 22.21 15.88 17.55
CA TYR A 232 21.21 16.70 16.87
C TYR A 232 19.97 15.87 16.55
N MET A 233 18.82 16.54 16.51
CA MET A 233 17.55 15.96 16.10
C MET A 233 17.06 16.65 14.85
N MET A 234 16.73 15.89 13.82
CA MET A 234 16.06 16.37 12.61
C MET A 234 14.58 15.98 12.69
N ASN A 235 13.71 16.98 12.56
CA ASN A 235 12.28 16.80 12.39
C ASN A 235 11.93 17.14 10.95
N PHE A 236 11.37 16.16 10.24
CA PHE A 236 10.75 16.36 8.94
C PHE A 236 9.24 16.49 9.14
N ILE A 237 8.64 17.59 8.69
CA ILE A 237 7.22 17.88 8.83
C ILE A 237 6.58 17.85 7.45
N HIS A 238 5.68 16.90 7.24
CA HIS A 238 4.80 16.82 6.07
C HIS A 238 3.45 17.50 6.37
N SER A 239 2.59 17.62 5.37
CA SER A 239 1.22 18.16 5.54
C SER A 239 0.32 17.29 6.43
N THR A 240 0.65 16.01 6.59
CA THR A 240 -0.21 14.99 7.24
C THR A 240 0.47 14.27 8.40
N ASP A 241 1.81 14.28 8.45
CA ASP A 241 2.60 13.53 9.40
C ASP A 241 3.95 14.22 9.67
N SER A 242 4.70 13.71 10.64
CA SER A 242 6.07 14.12 10.89
C SER A 242 6.94 12.91 11.22
N GLU A 243 8.22 13.01 10.85
CA GLU A 243 9.21 11.97 11.12
C GLU A 243 10.44 12.60 11.77
N ASN A 244 10.90 12.00 12.87
CA ASN A 244 12.05 12.50 13.63
C ASN A 244 13.22 11.51 13.51
N LYS A 245 14.43 12.04 13.29
CA LYS A 245 15.67 11.27 13.25
C LYS A 245 16.75 11.93 14.08
N THR A 246 17.52 11.14 14.80
CA THR A 246 18.66 11.63 15.58
C THR A 246 19.96 11.33 14.84
N PHE A 247 20.89 12.29 14.86
CA PHE A 247 22.21 12.10 14.27
C PHE A 247 23.30 12.77 15.10
N ILE A 248 24.54 12.32 14.91
CA ILE A 248 25.71 12.78 15.65
C ILE A 248 26.67 13.47 14.69
N ILE A 249 27.08 14.69 15.05
CA ILE A 249 28.23 15.36 14.42
C ILE A 249 29.47 15.03 15.27
N SER A 250 30.42 14.30 14.70
CA SER A 250 31.71 13.96 15.28
C SER A 250 32.81 14.57 14.42
N LYS A 251 33.27 15.77 14.78
CA LYS A 251 34.42 16.40 14.12
C LYS A 251 35.73 15.80 14.62
#